data_AF-A0A7C7UNV5-F1
#
_entry.id   AF-A0A7C7UNV5-F1
#
_cell.length_a   1.000
_cell.length_b   1.000
_cell.length_c   1.000
_cell.angle_alpha   90.00
_cell.angle_beta   90.00
_cell.angle_gamma   90.00
#
_symmetry.space_group_name_H-M   'P 1'
#
loop_
_entity.id
_entity.type
_entity.pdbx_description
1 polymer ?
#
loop_
_entity_poly.entity_id
_entity_poly.type
_entity_poly.pdbx_seq_one_letter_code
_entity_poly.pdbx_strand_id
1 'polypeptide(L)'
;KEEEEEEEIPIQAGRFKSKDYMDRYINPPEYLERERKRLEKEREKHKIPPEPQRDVLLFLLEHAPLKNWQADILSIVREESYYFVPQKQTKVMNEGWGSYWHAKMMTEGLLEPEEVIDYADHHSNIMGIMPGRVNPYKLGLALFRDIEERWDKGRFGKEYEECQDIEERRRWDKQLGLGRQKIFEVRRIYNDVSFIDEFLTKEFCREQKLFVFAERDMGAEKWYEIVSREFEQIKKTLLFSLTNFGRPIIRVADGNYRNRGELYLTHQHEGVDMDLNYARATLINLYTIWGRPVHVETVIKGQRMLLSYEGDVHRERRIRGRTD
;
A
#
# COMPACT_ATOMS: atom_id res chain seq x y z
N LYS A 1 11.54 31.70 11.11
CA LYS A 1 10.44 30.94 10.46
C LYS A 1 9.49 30.61 11.58
N GLU A 2 8.43 31.40 11.67
CA GLU A 2 7.50 31.42 12.80
C GLU A 2 6.82 30.05 12.95
N GLU A 3 6.98 29.44 14.12
CA GLU A 3 6.14 28.35 14.58
C GLU A 3 4.79 28.97 14.94
N GLU A 4 3.86 29.04 13.98
CA GLU A 4 2.46 29.31 14.30
C GLU A 4 1.89 28.08 15.00
N GLU A 5 1.68 28.20 16.31
CA GLU A 5 0.97 27.23 17.13
C GLU A 5 -0.38 26.89 16.50
N GLU A 6 -0.80 25.63 16.63
CA GLU A 6 -2.18 25.25 16.37
C GLU A 6 -3.11 26.08 17.26
N GLU A 7 -3.63 27.17 16.71
CA GLU A 7 -5.04 27.44 16.93
C GLU A 7 -5.81 26.35 16.16
N GLU A 8 -5.87 25.14 16.73
CA GLU A 8 -7.18 24.49 16.78
C GLU A 8 -8.11 25.61 17.21
N ILE A 9 -8.99 26.12 16.33
CA ILE A 9 -10.00 27.08 16.78
C ILE A 9 -10.63 26.35 17.95
N PRO A 10 -10.36 26.76 19.21
CA PRO A 10 -10.81 25.99 20.33
C PRO A 10 -12.30 25.98 20.15
N ILE A 11 -12.93 24.83 20.36
CA ILE A 11 -14.37 24.84 20.50
C ILE A 11 -14.63 25.78 21.67
N GLN A 12 -14.92 27.04 21.35
CA GLN A 12 -15.08 28.10 22.32
C GLN A 12 -16.43 27.79 22.93
N ALA A 13 -16.42 27.00 24.00
CA ALA A 13 -17.50 27.00 24.97
C ALA A 13 -17.78 28.48 25.24
N GLY A 14 -18.96 28.97 24.86
CA GLY A 14 -19.26 30.39 24.84
C GLY A 14 -18.92 31.01 26.19
N ARG A 15 -17.83 31.77 26.24
CA ARG A 15 -17.43 32.47 27.46
C ARG A 15 -18.41 33.60 27.71
N PHE A 16 -18.99 33.63 28.89
CA PHE A 16 -19.81 34.77 29.29
C PHE A 16 -18.90 35.97 29.55
N LYS A 17 -19.33 37.16 29.15
CA LYS A 17 -18.56 38.39 29.34
C LYS A 17 -18.51 38.73 30.84
N SER A 18 -17.33 38.71 31.42
CA SER A 18 -17.09 38.96 32.85
C SER A 18 -15.90 39.91 33.08
N LYS A 19 -15.89 40.59 34.24
CA LYS A 19 -14.70 41.31 34.73
C LYS A 19 -13.67 40.29 35.25
N ASP A 20 -12.38 40.58 35.14
CA ASP A 20 -11.28 39.64 35.46
C ASP A 20 -11.44 38.92 36.81
N TYR A 21 -11.86 39.63 37.85
CA TYR A 21 -12.04 39.06 39.19
C TYR A 21 -13.27 38.15 39.33
N MET A 22 -14.24 38.23 38.42
CA MET A 22 -15.43 37.38 38.38
C MET A 22 -15.34 36.27 37.34
N ASP A 23 -14.34 36.31 36.44
CA ASP A 23 -14.22 35.35 35.34
C ASP A 23 -14.15 33.91 35.82
N ARG A 24 -13.41 33.66 36.92
CA ARG A 24 -13.29 32.32 37.51
C ARG A 24 -14.61 31.77 38.07
N TYR A 25 -15.54 32.66 38.44
CA TYR A 25 -16.85 32.29 39.00
C TYR A 25 -17.95 32.24 37.93
N ILE A 26 -17.85 33.10 36.92
CA ILE A 26 -18.80 33.21 35.80
C ILE A 26 -18.48 32.17 34.72
N ASN A 27 -17.20 31.86 34.52
CA ASN A 27 -16.68 30.84 33.60
C ASN A 27 -15.81 29.81 34.35
N PRO A 28 -16.38 28.97 35.25
CA PRO A 28 -15.60 27.96 35.95
C PRO A 28 -14.91 27.00 34.97
N PRO A 29 -13.61 26.66 35.18
CA PRO A 29 -12.88 25.76 34.28
C PRO A 29 -13.59 24.41 34.03
N GLU A 30 -14.21 23.84 35.06
CA GLU A 30 -14.96 22.58 34.94
C GLU A 30 -16.20 22.69 34.05
N TYR A 31 -16.88 23.83 34.05
CA TYR A 31 -18.04 24.09 33.19
C TYR A 31 -17.61 24.22 31.72
N LEU A 32 -16.54 24.98 31.48
CA LEU A 32 -15.96 25.15 30.14
C LEU A 32 -15.46 23.82 29.57
N GLU A 33 -14.83 22.96 30.38
CA GLU A 33 -14.40 21.62 29.96
C GLU A 33 -15.58 20.70 29.63
N ARG A 34 -16.66 20.72 30.43
CA ARG A 34 -17.87 19.93 30.14
C ARG A 34 -18.54 20.39 28.86
N GLU A 35 -18.66 21.70 28.66
CA GLU A 35 -19.28 22.26 27.46
C GLU A 35 -18.41 22.01 26.22
N ARG A 36 -17.08 22.10 26.34
CA ARG A 36 -16.14 21.71 25.28
C ARG A 36 -16.29 20.24 24.91
N LYS A 37 -16.33 19.33 25.89
CA LYS A 37 -16.56 17.89 25.66
C LYS A 37 -17.93 17.61 25.05
N ARG A 38 -18.96 18.37 25.42
CA ARG A 38 -20.31 18.25 24.85
C ARG A 38 -20.30 18.65 23.38
N LEU A 39 -19.73 19.81 23.06
CA LEU A 39 -19.60 20.32 21.70
C LEU A 39 -18.70 19.45 20.82
N GLU A 40 -17.62 18.86 21.38
CA GLU A 40 -16.80 17.84 20.71
C GLU A 40 -17.63 16.62 20.33
N LYS A 41 -18.41 16.08 21.28
CA LYS A 41 -19.32 14.95 21.02
C LYS A 41 -20.43 15.30 20.03
N GLU A 42 -20.99 16.50 20.09
CA GLU A 42 -21.97 16.95 19.11
C GLU A 42 -21.33 17.10 17.73
N ARG A 43 -20.10 17.59 17.62
CA ARG A 43 -19.36 17.66 16.34
C ARG A 43 -19.04 16.27 15.79
N GLU A 44 -18.63 15.33 16.63
CA GLU A 44 -18.42 13.94 16.24
C GLU A 44 -19.69 13.28 15.71
N LYS A 45 -20.85 13.57 16.32
CA LYS A 45 -22.15 13.07 15.81
C LYS A 45 -22.53 13.61 14.44
N HIS A 46 -22.00 14.78 14.05
CA HIS A 46 -22.29 15.41 12.75
C HIS A 46 -21.14 15.27 11.75
N LYS A 47 -20.11 14.46 12.03
CA LYS A 47 -19.08 14.13 11.06
C LYS A 47 -19.69 13.34 9.90
N ILE A 48 -19.30 13.70 8.68
CA ILE A 48 -19.69 13.03 7.46
C ILE A 48 -18.39 12.62 6.76
N PRO A 49 -18.09 11.33 6.63
CA PRO A 49 -18.87 10.18 7.08
C PRO A 49 -18.77 9.98 8.62
N PRO A 50 -19.70 9.25 9.25
CA PRO A 50 -19.63 8.91 10.68
C PRO A 50 -18.36 8.15 11.06
N GLU A 51 -17.87 7.29 10.14
CA GLU A 51 -16.60 6.58 10.27
C GLU A 51 -15.72 6.81 9.03
N PRO A 52 -14.39 6.88 9.18
CA PRO A 52 -13.50 7.15 8.05
C PRO A 52 -13.62 6.14 6.89
N GLN A 53 -14.09 6.62 5.73
CA GLN A 53 -14.40 5.81 4.56
C GLN A 53 -13.19 5.67 3.63
N ARG A 54 -12.84 4.43 3.25
CA ARG A 54 -11.73 4.16 2.32
C ARG A 54 -12.07 4.45 0.85
N ASP A 55 -13.34 4.29 0.48
CA ASP A 55 -13.79 4.54 -0.88
C ASP A 55 -14.04 6.03 -1.10
N VAL A 56 -12.96 6.74 -1.45
CA VAL A 56 -12.99 8.19 -1.72
C VAL A 56 -13.88 8.51 -2.92
N LEU A 57 -13.89 7.67 -3.96
CA LEU A 57 -14.68 7.93 -5.17
C LEU A 57 -16.19 7.82 -4.89
N LEU A 58 -16.61 6.82 -4.12
CA LEU A 58 -18.00 6.71 -3.68
C LEU A 58 -18.41 7.91 -2.83
N PHE A 59 -17.56 8.30 -1.87
CA PHE A 59 -17.84 9.47 -1.03
C PHE A 59 -18.05 10.74 -1.88
N LEU A 60 -17.21 10.95 -2.90
CA LEU A 60 -17.37 12.08 -3.82
C LEU A 60 -18.65 11.95 -4.65
N LEU A 61 -19.02 10.76 -5.12
CA LEU A 61 -20.29 10.55 -5.85
C LEU A 61 -21.51 10.90 -5.00
N GLU A 62 -21.48 10.59 -3.71
CA GLU A 62 -22.61 10.79 -2.79
C GLU A 62 -22.71 12.22 -2.25
N HIS A 63 -21.59 12.92 -2.10
CA HIS A 63 -21.54 14.19 -1.36
C HIS A 63 -21.00 15.38 -2.15
N ALA A 64 -20.25 15.18 -3.24
CA ALA A 64 -19.68 16.28 -4.00
C ALA A 64 -20.76 16.96 -4.87
N PRO A 65 -20.64 18.28 -5.13
CA PRO A 65 -21.60 19.01 -5.96
C PRO A 65 -21.37 18.75 -7.47
N LEU A 66 -21.61 17.50 -7.90
CA LEU A 66 -21.36 17.05 -9.27
C LEU A 66 -22.51 17.38 -10.23
N LYS A 67 -22.16 17.73 -11.46
CA LYS A 67 -23.10 17.67 -12.59
C LYS A 67 -23.35 16.22 -12.98
N ASN A 68 -24.51 15.92 -13.57
CA ASN A 68 -24.87 14.55 -13.97
C ASN A 68 -23.76 13.84 -14.76
N TRP A 69 -23.22 14.49 -15.81
CA TRP A 69 -22.14 13.89 -16.61
C TRP A 69 -20.84 13.68 -15.82
N GLN A 70 -20.55 14.50 -14.81
CA GLN A 70 -19.37 14.32 -13.95
C GLN A 70 -19.55 13.10 -13.04
N ALA A 71 -20.76 12.92 -12.50
CA ALA A 71 -21.10 11.73 -11.73
C ALA A 71 -21.01 10.46 -12.59
N ASP A 72 -21.50 10.49 -13.84
CA ASP A 72 -21.42 9.36 -14.77
C ASP A 72 -19.95 8.97 -15.07
N ILE A 73 -19.08 9.96 -15.33
CA ILE A 73 -17.66 9.67 -15.57
C ILE A 73 -17.00 9.12 -14.30
N LEU A 74 -17.29 9.71 -13.14
CA LEU A 74 -16.70 9.28 -11.87
C LEU A 74 -17.15 7.86 -11.48
N SER A 75 -18.40 7.49 -11.78
CA SER A 75 -18.90 6.13 -11.56
C SER A 75 -18.22 5.12 -12.49
N ILE A 76 -18.01 5.44 -13.77
CA ILE A 76 -17.26 4.59 -14.70
C ILE A 76 -15.83 4.38 -14.20
N VAL A 77 -15.14 5.45 -13.80
CA VAL A 77 -13.77 5.36 -13.26
C VAL A 77 -13.73 4.48 -12.01
N ARG A 78 -14.72 4.62 -11.11
CA ARG A 78 -14.84 3.79 -9.91
C ARG A 78 -15.05 2.32 -10.27
N GLU A 79 -15.99 2.01 -11.15
CA GLU A 79 -16.29 0.64 -11.60
C GLU A 79 -15.06 -0.03 -12.24
N GLU A 80 -14.40 0.67 -13.16
CA GLU A 80 -13.18 0.20 -13.82
C GLU A 80 -12.06 -0.04 -12.80
N SER A 81 -11.97 0.82 -11.76
CA SER A 81 -10.97 0.63 -10.70
C SER A 81 -11.17 -0.69 -9.95
N TYR A 82 -12.42 -1.10 -9.71
CA TYR A 82 -12.78 -2.38 -9.08
C TYR A 82 -12.52 -3.57 -10.00
N TYR A 83 -12.79 -3.43 -11.29
CA TYR A 83 -12.48 -4.47 -12.28
C TYR A 83 -10.99 -4.86 -12.25
N PHE A 84 -10.10 -3.89 -12.06
CA PHE A 84 -8.65 -4.14 -11.97
C PHE A 84 -8.15 -4.54 -10.58
N VAL A 85 -8.98 -4.57 -9.54
CA VAL A 85 -8.54 -4.98 -8.19
C VAL A 85 -8.02 -6.42 -8.19
N PRO A 86 -8.75 -7.42 -8.73
CA PRO A 86 -8.26 -8.80 -8.78
C PRO A 86 -6.94 -8.95 -9.54
N GLN A 87 -6.75 -8.23 -10.66
CA GLN A 87 -5.50 -8.26 -11.42
C GLN A 87 -4.30 -7.75 -10.61
N LYS A 88 -4.53 -6.74 -9.74
CA LYS A 88 -3.49 -6.24 -8.85
C LYS A 88 -3.21 -7.19 -7.68
N GLN A 89 -4.21 -7.96 -7.24
CA GLN A 89 -4.07 -8.97 -6.18
C GLN A 89 -3.27 -10.20 -6.62
N THR A 90 -3.20 -10.45 -7.91
CA THR A 90 -2.54 -11.62 -8.48
C THR A 90 -1.43 -11.23 -9.45
N LYS A 91 -0.85 -10.04 -9.35
CA LYS A 91 0.12 -9.53 -10.31
C LYS A 91 1.34 -10.45 -10.43
N VAL A 92 1.98 -10.82 -9.32
CA VAL A 92 3.15 -11.71 -9.31
C VAL A 92 2.78 -13.09 -9.84
N MET A 93 1.67 -13.66 -9.37
CA MET A 93 1.19 -14.96 -9.84
C MET A 93 0.83 -14.96 -11.32
N ASN A 94 0.10 -13.96 -11.79
CA ASN A 94 -0.40 -13.88 -13.16
C ASN A 94 0.75 -13.68 -14.15
N GLU A 95 1.66 -12.74 -13.88
CA GLU A 95 2.84 -12.55 -14.72
C GLU A 95 3.78 -13.77 -14.67
N GLY A 96 3.96 -14.36 -13.48
CA GLY A 96 4.73 -15.59 -13.30
C GLY A 96 4.16 -16.77 -14.06
N TRP A 97 2.84 -16.93 -14.05
CA TRP A 97 2.12 -17.99 -14.77
C TRP A 97 2.26 -17.85 -16.28
N GLY A 98 2.07 -16.63 -16.80
CA GLY A 98 2.32 -16.33 -18.20
C GLY A 98 3.76 -16.64 -18.61
N SER A 99 4.71 -16.20 -17.78
CA SER A 99 6.14 -16.43 -18.00
C SER A 99 6.50 -17.92 -17.96
N TYR A 100 5.88 -18.68 -17.06
CA TYR A 100 6.08 -20.12 -16.93
C TYR A 100 5.65 -20.86 -18.19
N TRP A 101 4.42 -20.63 -18.66
CA TRP A 101 3.93 -21.31 -19.86
C TRP A 101 4.62 -20.84 -21.12
N HIS A 102 4.87 -19.54 -21.24
CA HIS A 102 5.63 -19.00 -22.37
C HIS A 102 7.00 -19.67 -22.44
N ALA A 103 7.75 -19.69 -21.34
CA ALA A 103 9.06 -20.33 -21.33
C ALA A 103 8.97 -21.82 -21.64
N LYS A 104 8.00 -22.53 -21.05
CA LYS A 104 7.83 -23.97 -21.24
C LYS A 104 7.50 -24.32 -22.69
N MET A 105 6.52 -23.64 -23.29
CA MET A 105 6.11 -23.88 -24.68
C MET A 105 7.24 -23.58 -25.66
N MET A 106 7.96 -22.47 -25.45
CA MET A 106 9.10 -22.13 -26.29
C MET A 106 10.17 -23.22 -26.18
N THR A 107 10.61 -23.59 -24.98
CA THR A 107 11.73 -24.52 -24.82
C THR A 107 11.42 -25.99 -25.06
N GLU A 108 10.15 -26.42 -25.02
CA GLU A 108 9.77 -27.84 -25.13
C GLU A 108 9.15 -28.23 -26.48
N GLY A 109 8.89 -27.29 -27.39
CA GLY A 109 8.33 -27.70 -28.69
C GLY A 109 8.02 -26.63 -29.72
N LEU A 110 8.18 -25.34 -29.42
CA LEU A 110 7.92 -24.27 -30.41
C LEU A 110 9.19 -23.64 -30.99
N LEU A 111 10.31 -23.71 -30.26
CA LEU A 111 11.52 -23.00 -30.61
C LEU A 111 12.46 -23.89 -31.44
N GLU A 112 12.92 -23.38 -32.58
CA GLU A 112 13.96 -24.04 -33.37
C GLU A 112 15.34 -23.83 -32.74
N PRO A 113 16.30 -24.78 -32.86
CA PRO A 113 17.62 -24.68 -32.22
C PRO A 113 18.39 -23.38 -32.52
N GLU A 114 18.16 -22.79 -33.70
CA GLU A 114 18.79 -21.56 -34.17
C GLU A 114 18.25 -20.31 -33.45
N GLU A 115 17.02 -20.35 -32.94
CA GLU A 115 16.31 -19.23 -32.31
C GLU A 115 16.57 -19.15 -30.80
N VAL A 116 17.31 -20.12 -30.22
CA VAL A 116 17.52 -20.23 -28.76
C VAL A 116 18.15 -18.96 -28.19
N ILE A 117 19.14 -18.40 -28.90
CA ILE A 117 19.89 -17.23 -28.43
C ILE A 117 18.99 -15.99 -28.45
N ASP A 118 18.27 -15.77 -29.54
CA ASP A 118 17.36 -14.63 -29.69
C ASP A 118 16.25 -14.69 -28.62
N TYR A 119 15.62 -15.86 -28.45
CA TYR A 119 14.64 -16.05 -27.39
C TYR A 119 15.23 -15.78 -26.01
N ALA A 120 16.43 -16.29 -25.71
CA ALA A 120 17.06 -16.09 -24.41
C ALA A 120 17.36 -14.61 -24.15
N ASP A 121 17.84 -13.88 -25.16
CA ASP A 121 18.08 -12.43 -25.07
C ASP A 121 16.77 -11.67 -24.79
N HIS A 122 15.73 -11.89 -25.60
CA HIS A 122 14.41 -11.29 -25.42
C HIS A 122 13.77 -11.63 -24.08
N HIS A 123 13.81 -12.89 -23.65
CA HIS A 123 13.27 -13.33 -22.36
C HIS A 123 14.03 -12.69 -21.20
N SER A 124 15.36 -12.58 -21.29
CA SER A 124 16.18 -11.98 -20.24
C SER A 124 15.86 -10.50 -20.02
N ASN A 125 15.52 -9.75 -21.07
CA ASN A 125 15.11 -8.35 -20.98
C ASN A 125 13.80 -8.16 -20.19
N ILE A 126 12.86 -9.10 -20.31
CA ILE A 126 11.60 -9.11 -19.53
C ILE A 126 11.88 -9.51 -18.07
N MET A 127 12.82 -10.43 -17.88
CA MET A 127 13.16 -11.01 -16.58
C MET A 127 14.23 -10.24 -15.80
N GLY A 128 14.73 -9.15 -16.37
CA GLY A 128 15.76 -8.30 -15.78
C GLY A 128 15.32 -7.75 -14.43
N ILE A 129 16.25 -7.71 -13.47
CA ILE A 129 16.02 -7.16 -12.14
C ILE A 129 16.85 -5.89 -12.00
N MET A 130 16.19 -4.77 -11.71
CA MET A 130 16.91 -3.56 -11.26
C MET A 130 17.20 -3.68 -9.76
N PRO A 131 18.39 -3.28 -9.27
CA PRO A 131 18.69 -3.25 -7.84
C PRO A 131 17.60 -2.53 -7.04
N GLY A 132 17.19 -3.10 -5.91
CA GLY A 132 16.15 -2.53 -5.05
C GLY A 132 14.71 -2.73 -5.53
N ARG A 133 14.46 -3.29 -6.72
CA ARG A 133 13.11 -3.60 -7.20
C ARG A 133 12.90 -5.10 -7.40
N VAL A 134 11.71 -5.57 -7.05
CA VAL A 134 11.28 -6.94 -7.31
C VAL A 134 10.63 -6.96 -8.69
N ASN A 135 11.08 -7.85 -9.57
CA ASN A 135 10.41 -8.10 -10.85
C ASN A 135 9.34 -9.19 -10.67
N PRO A 136 8.04 -8.89 -10.83
CA PRO A 136 6.95 -9.86 -10.67
C PRO A 136 7.07 -11.08 -11.60
N TYR A 137 7.50 -10.87 -12.84
CA TYR A 137 7.66 -11.94 -13.83
C TYR A 137 8.70 -12.95 -13.37
N LYS A 138 9.87 -12.46 -12.95
CA LYS A 138 10.99 -13.28 -12.48
C LYS A 138 10.64 -14.03 -11.20
N LEU A 139 10.08 -13.33 -10.21
CA LEU A 139 9.73 -13.93 -8.92
C LEU A 139 8.64 -15.00 -9.10
N GLY A 140 7.57 -14.67 -9.82
CA GLY A 140 6.46 -15.60 -10.07
C GLY A 140 6.90 -16.83 -10.87
N LEU A 141 7.70 -16.66 -11.93
CA LEU A 141 8.25 -17.79 -12.70
C LEU A 141 9.07 -18.72 -11.80
N ALA A 142 9.99 -18.14 -11.03
CA ALA A 142 10.89 -18.90 -10.18
C ALA A 142 10.08 -19.70 -9.13
N LEU A 143 9.08 -19.08 -8.51
CA LEU A 143 8.21 -19.75 -7.54
C LEU A 143 7.40 -20.87 -8.19
N PHE A 144 6.81 -20.69 -9.37
CA PHE A 144 6.08 -21.78 -10.03
C PHE A 144 6.98 -22.97 -10.39
N ARG A 145 8.21 -22.72 -10.85
CA ARG A 145 9.19 -23.78 -11.12
C ARG A 145 9.61 -24.51 -9.84
N ASP A 146 9.85 -23.76 -8.77
CA ASP A 146 10.18 -24.30 -7.45
C ASP A 146 9.04 -25.18 -6.90
N ILE A 147 7.79 -24.72 -7.00
CA ILE A 147 6.62 -25.49 -6.56
C ILE A 147 6.47 -26.78 -7.36
N GLU A 148 6.57 -26.71 -8.70
CA GLU A 148 6.49 -27.91 -9.55
C GLU A 148 7.57 -28.91 -9.16
N GLU A 149 8.83 -28.48 -9.06
CA GLU A 149 9.96 -29.34 -8.71
C GLU A 149 9.83 -29.94 -7.31
N ARG A 150 9.42 -29.14 -6.31
CA ARG A 150 9.24 -29.64 -4.94
C ARG A 150 8.16 -30.70 -4.86
N TRP A 151 7.05 -30.53 -5.56
CA TRP A 151 5.97 -31.52 -5.55
C TRP A 151 6.29 -32.76 -6.38
N ASP A 152 7.04 -32.63 -7.48
CA ASP A 152 7.52 -33.78 -8.23
C ASP A 152 8.49 -34.64 -7.40
N LYS A 153 9.41 -34.00 -6.67
CA LYS A 153 10.41 -34.69 -5.84
C LYS A 153 9.91 -35.07 -4.44
N GLY A 154 8.70 -34.67 -4.06
CA GLY A 154 8.17 -34.90 -2.71
C GLY A 154 8.89 -34.14 -1.60
N ARG A 155 9.44 -32.96 -1.90
CA ARG A 155 10.14 -32.05 -0.97
C ARG A 155 9.16 -31.15 -0.20
N PHE A 156 8.20 -31.77 0.46
CA PHE A 156 7.18 -31.09 1.24
C PHE A 156 6.71 -31.98 2.39
N GLY A 157 6.06 -31.37 3.39
CA GLY A 157 5.52 -32.07 4.55
C GLY A 157 6.57 -32.40 5.61
N LYS A 158 6.09 -32.98 6.71
CA LYS A 158 6.84 -33.14 7.96
C LYS A 158 8.19 -33.86 7.77
N GLU A 159 8.20 -34.95 7.01
CA GLU A 159 9.42 -35.76 6.78
C GLU A 159 10.55 -34.94 6.12
N TYR A 160 10.20 -34.08 5.17
CA TYR A 160 11.19 -33.24 4.49
C TYR A 160 11.61 -32.06 5.37
N GLU A 161 10.67 -31.43 6.07
CA GLU A 161 10.93 -30.27 6.92
C GLU A 161 11.84 -30.60 8.10
N GLU A 162 11.62 -31.76 8.74
CA GLU A 162 12.38 -32.21 9.91
C GLU A 162 13.73 -32.87 9.54
N CYS A 163 13.98 -33.16 8.26
CA CYS A 163 15.26 -33.73 7.82
C CYS A 163 16.40 -32.71 8.03
N GLN A 164 17.33 -33.02 8.94
CA GLN A 164 18.49 -32.18 9.27
C GLN A 164 19.74 -32.52 8.44
N ASP A 165 19.76 -33.68 7.76
CA ASP A 165 20.88 -34.09 6.92
C ASP A 165 20.84 -33.35 5.56
N ILE A 166 21.87 -32.54 5.33
CA ILE A 166 22.01 -31.73 4.11
C ILE A 166 22.19 -32.61 2.87
N GLU A 167 22.89 -33.74 2.96
CA GLU A 167 23.09 -34.64 1.82
C GLU A 167 21.81 -35.38 1.44
N GLU A 168 21.03 -35.81 2.45
CA GLU A 168 19.73 -36.44 2.24
C GLU A 168 18.76 -35.45 1.59
N ARG A 169 18.65 -34.22 2.09
CA ARG A 169 17.81 -33.17 1.48
C ARG A 169 18.19 -32.87 0.03
N ARG A 170 19.49 -32.89 -0.30
CA ARG A 170 19.97 -32.65 -1.68
C ARG A 170 19.56 -33.77 -2.63
N ARG A 171 19.67 -35.02 -2.19
CA ARG A 171 19.31 -36.21 -2.97
C ARG A 171 17.83 -36.57 -2.89
N TRP A 172 17.04 -35.80 -2.13
CA TRP A 172 15.62 -36.05 -1.92
C TRP A 172 14.85 -36.02 -3.24
N ASP A 173 14.34 -37.19 -3.61
CA ASP A 173 13.48 -37.41 -4.75
C ASP A 173 12.63 -38.66 -4.51
N LYS A 174 11.35 -38.45 -4.22
CA LYS A 174 10.33 -39.51 -4.10
C LYS A 174 9.64 -39.83 -5.42
N GLN A 175 9.98 -39.12 -6.50
CA GLN A 175 9.42 -39.30 -7.84
C GLN A 175 7.88 -39.32 -7.87
N LEU A 176 7.25 -38.44 -7.09
CA LEU A 176 5.79 -38.39 -6.96
C LEU A 176 5.10 -37.86 -8.22
N GLY A 177 5.76 -36.98 -8.98
CA GLY A 177 5.19 -36.42 -10.22
C GLY A 177 3.95 -35.54 -10.02
N LEU A 178 3.76 -34.99 -8.82
CA LEU A 178 2.58 -34.21 -8.44
C LEU A 178 2.71 -32.70 -8.73
N GLY A 179 3.85 -32.25 -9.25
CA GLY A 179 4.19 -30.85 -9.46
C GLY A 179 3.19 -30.13 -10.33
N ARG A 180 2.81 -30.74 -11.46
CA ARG A 180 1.86 -30.14 -12.40
C ARG A 180 0.50 -29.94 -11.76
N GLN A 181 -0.01 -30.93 -11.04
CA GLN A 181 -1.30 -30.81 -10.34
C GLN A 181 -1.23 -29.67 -9.32
N LYS A 182 -0.13 -29.55 -8.58
CA LYS A 182 0.02 -28.53 -7.56
C LYS A 182 0.02 -27.12 -8.13
N ILE A 183 0.76 -26.83 -9.21
CA ILE A 183 0.80 -25.46 -9.75
C ILE A 183 -0.57 -25.00 -10.28
N PHE A 184 -1.41 -25.92 -10.78
CA PHE A 184 -2.78 -25.61 -11.18
C PHE A 184 -3.70 -25.38 -9.98
N GLU A 185 -3.53 -26.14 -8.90
CA GLU A 185 -4.22 -25.89 -7.63
C GLU A 185 -3.85 -24.51 -7.08
N VAL A 186 -2.55 -24.18 -7.06
CA VAL A 186 -2.02 -22.90 -6.60
C VAL A 186 -2.65 -21.74 -7.38
N ARG A 187 -2.66 -21.81 -8.71
CA ARG A 187 -3.30 -20.82 -9.56
C ARG A 187 -4.79 -20.62 -9.24
N ARG A 188 -5.50 -21.68 -8.84
CA ARG A 188 -6.94 -21.62 -8.61
C ARG A 188 -7.31 -20.96 -7.28
N ILE A 189 -6.47 -21.11 -6.26
CA ILE A 189 -6.85 -20.81 -4.87
C ILE A 189 -6.13 -19.57 -4.31
N TYR A 190 -4.90 -19.31 -4.74
CA TYR A 190 -4.03 -18.32 -4.09
C TYR A 190 -4.11 -16.94 -4.78
N ASN A 191 -3.81 -15.90 -4.00
CA ASN A 191 -3.46 -14.56 -4.49
C ASN A 191 -1.99 -14.27 -4.17
N ASP A 192 -1.44 -13.13 -4.59
CA ASP A 192 0.00 -12.85 -4.40
C ASP A 192 0.43 -12.87 -2.92
N VAL A 193 -0.42 -12.41 -2.00
CA VAL A 193 -0.12 -12.41 -0.56
C VAL A 193 -0.01 -13.84 -0.04
N SER A 194 -1.03 -14.67 -0.28
CA SER A 194 -1.02 -16.06 0.19
C SER A 194 -0.01 -16.92 -0.58
N PHE A 195 0.25 -16.61 -1.84
CA PHE A 195 1.23 -17.30 -2.67
C PHE A 195 2.65 -17.08 -2.17
N ILE A 196 3.02 -15.84 -1.87
CA ILE A 196 4.32 -15.55 -1.27
C ILE A 196 4.38 -16.07 0.16
N ASP A 197 3.31 -15.93 0.94
CA ASP A 197 3.32 -16.39 2.33
C ASP A 197 3.55 -17.91 2.44
N GLU A 198 2.87 -18.69 1.60
CA GLU A 198 2.95 -20.16 1.64
C GLU A 198 4.23 -20.69 0.96
N PHE A 199 4.57 -20.17 -0.22
CA PHE A 199 5.57 -20.83 -1.09
C PHE A 199 6.95 -20.18 -1.08
N LEU A 200 7.12 -18.97 -0.55
CA LEU A 200 8.44 -18.37 -0.37
C LEU A 200 9.15 -19.03 0.81
N THR A 201 10.12 -19.90 0.53
CA THR A 201 10.90 -20.61 1.56
C THR A 201 12.28 -19.99 1.76
N LYS A 202 12.94 -20.34 2.87
CA LYS A 202 14.31 -19.92 3.16
C LYS A 202 15.31 -20.47 2.14
N GLU A 203 15.10 -21.71 1.72
CA GLU A 203 15.86 -22.40 0.68
C GLU A 203 15.72 -21.65 -0.65
N PHE A 204 14.48 -21.33 -1.05
CA PHE A 204 14.21 -20.56 -2.26
C PHE A 204 14.91 -19.19 -2.25
N CYS A 205 14.78 -18.44 -1.14
CA CYS A 205 15.42 -17.13 -1.01
C CYS A 205 16.96 -17.22 -1.15
N ARG A 206 17.58 -18.27 -0.62
CA ARG A 206 19.02 -18.51 -0.75
C ARG A 206 19.41 -18.86 -2.19
N GLU A 207 18.67 -19.73 -2.84
CA GLU A 207 18.93 -20.17 -4.22
C GLU A 207 18.77 -19.03 -5.22
N GLN A 208 17.70 -18.23 -5.07
CA GLN A 208 17.44 -17.06 -5.91
C GLN A 208 18.23 -15.82 -5.50
N LYS A 209 19.08 -15.92 -4.47
CA LYS A 209 19.93 -14.84 -3.94
C LYS A 209 19.12 -13.56 -3.62
N LEU A 210 17.98 -13.73 -2.95
CA LEU A 210 17.12 -12.61 -2.55
C LEU A 210 17.71 -11.90 -1.31
N PHE A 211 17.70 -10.57 -1.34
CA PHE A 211 18.22 -9.70 -0.27
C PHE A 211 17.32 -8.48 -0.07
N VAL A 212 17.31 -7.90 1.13
CA VAL A 212 16.65 -6.62 1.40
C VAL A 212 17.63 -5.48 1.14
N PHE A 213 17.22 -4.50 0.36
CA PHE A 213 17.98 -3.29 0.08
C PHE A 213 17.41 -2.10 0.86
N ALA A 214 18.27 -1.22 1.37
CA ALA A 214 17.89 0.15 1.72
C ALA A 214 18.55 1.11 0.75
N GLU A 215 17.81 2.16 0.44
CA GLU A 215 18.33 3.30 -0.26
C GLU A 215 19.02 4.22 0.76
N ARG A 216 20.29 4.52 0.53
CA ARG A 216 21.02 5.52 1.27
C ARG A 216 21.19 6.76 0.40
N ASP A 217 20.66 7.87 0.91
CA ASP A 217 20.69 9.15 0.23
C ASP A 217 22.07 9.81 0.47
N MET A 218 22.91 9.83 -0.56
CA MET A 218 24.26 10.40 -0.53
C MET A 218 24.35 11.66 -1.40
N GLY A 219 23.29 12.46 -1.42
CA GLY A 219 23.24 13.72 -2.17
C GLY A 219 22.75 13.53 -3.60
N ALA A 220 23.65 13.60 -4.60
CA ALA A 220 23.28 13.53 -6.02
C ALA A 220 23.09 12.08 -6.53
N GLU A 221 23.58 11.09 -5.81
CA GLU A 221 23.48 9.67 -6.15
C GLU A 221 22.78 8.87 -5.07
N LYS A 222 21.93 7.94 -5.50
CA LYS A 222 21.25 6.96 -4.65
C LYS A 222 22.05 5.67 -4.64
N TRP A 223 22.51 5.26 -3.47
CA TRP A 223 23.24 4.02 -3.29
C TRP A 223 22.34 2.98 -2.63
N TYR A 224 22.36 1.74 -3.12
CA TYR A 224 21.61 0.63 -2.52
C TYR A 224 22.56 -0.22 -1.69
N GLU A 225 22.31 -0.32 -0.39
CA GLU A 225 23.04 -1.21 0.52
C GLU A 225 22.20 -2.43 0.88
N ILE A 226 22.84 -3.59 0.99
CA ILE A 226 22.16 -4.80 1.47
C ILE A 226 21.99 -4.64 2.99
N VAL A 227 20.75 -4.48 3.42
CA VAL A 227 20.38 -4.29 4.83
C VAL A 227 20.27 -5.62 5.55
N SER A 228 19.71 -6.63 4.87
CA SER A 228 19.48 -7.93 5.48
C SER A 228 19.43 -9.05 4.46
N ARG A 229 19.90 -10.21 4.91
CA ARG A 229 19.77 -11.50 4.23
C ARG A 229 18.87 -12.47 5.01
N GLU A 230 18.27 -11.99 6.10
CA GLU A 230 17.40 -12.78 6.96
C GLU A 230 16.05 -13.02 6.27
N PHE A 231 15.64 -14.29 6.25
CA PHE A 231 14.44 -14.74 5.55
C PHE A 231 13.18 -14.00 6.03
N GLU A 232 12.99 -13.89 7.35
CA GLU A 232 11.83 -13.21 7.93
C GLU A 232 11.72 -11.76 7.48
N GLN A 233 12.84 -11.04 7.40
CA GLN A 233 12.86 -9.65 6.96
C GLN A 233 12.56 -9.54 5.45
N ILE A 234 13.08 -10.46 4.63
CA ILE A 234 12.78 -10.52 3.19
C ILE A 234 11.28 -10.75 2.99
N LYS A 235 10.74 -11.80 3.62
CA LYS A 235 9.33 -12.18 3.50
C LYS A 235 8.41 -11.06 3.94
N LYS A 236 8.67 -10.47 5.11
CA LYS A 236 7.89 -9.34 5.63
C LYS A 236 7.91 -8.14 4.69
N THR A 237 9.08 -7.80 4.14
CA THR A 237 9.22 -6.67 3.20
C THR A 237 8.44 -6.91 1.91
N LEU A 238 8.52 -8.12 1.35
CA LEU A 238 7.77 -8.51 0.16
C LEU A 238 6.25 -8.48 0.39
N LEU A 239 5.78 -9.12 1.45
CA LEU A 239 4.35 -9.14 1.80
C LEU A 239 3.82 -7.73 2.03
N PHE A 240 4.57 -6.90 2.76
CA PHE A 240 4.21 -5.52 2.99
C PHE A 240 4.12 -4.70 1.69
N SER A 241 5.05 -4.90 0.75
CA SER A 241 4.99 -4.23 -0.56
C SER A 241 3.76 -4.60 -1.41
N LEU A 242 3.17 -5.76 -1.13
CA LEU A 242 1.96 -6.25 -1.79
C LEU A 242 0.68 -5.90 -1.03
N THR A 243 0.80 -5.58 0.27
CA THR A 243 -0.30 -5.02 1.06
C THR A 243 -0.80 -3.75 0.39
N ASN A 244 -2.11 -3.70 0.14
CA ASN A 244 -2.77 -2.62 -0.61
C ASN A 244 -2.09 -2.28 -1.96
N PHE A 245 -1.47 -3.26 -2.62
CA PHE A 245 -0.77 -3.07 -3.91
C PHE A 245 0.38 -2.05 -3.85
N GLY A 246 0.99 -1.88 -2.68
CA GLY A 246 2.04 -0.89 -2.44
C GLY A 246 1.55 0.56 -2.54
N ARG A 247 0.22 0.78 -2.51
CA ARG A 247 -0.39 2.11 -2.56
C ARG A 247 -0.68 2.62 -1.15
N PRO A 248 -0.63 3.93 -0.91
CA PRO A 248 -1.06 4.49 0.37
C PRO A 248 -2.54 4.22 0.62
N ILE A 249 -2.91 3.97 1.88
CA ILE A 249 -4.30 3.80 2.28
C ILE A 249 -4.84 5.17 2.70
N ILE A 250 -5.69 5.75 1.86
CA ILE A 250 -6.34 7.04 2.12
C ILE A 250 -7.79 6.82 2.54
N ARG A 251 -8.25 7.58 3.52
CA ARG A 251 -9.64 7.57 4.00
C ARG A 251 -10.19 8.99 4.06
N VAL A 252 -11.45 9.16 3.72
CA VAL A 252 -12.21 10.38 4.00
C VAL A 252 -12.59 10.36 5.47
N ALA A 253 -12.07 11.31 6.24
CA ALA A 253 -12.31 11.41 7.68
C ALA A 253 -13.33 12.50 8.04
N ASP A 254 -13.46 13.56 7.24
CA ASP A 254 -14.47 14.61 7.42
C ASP A 254 -14.71 15.39 6.12
N GLY A 255 -15.95 15.43 5.63
CA GLY A 255 -16.40 16.21 4.48
C GLY A 255 -16.94 17.59 4.85
N ASN A 256 -16.95 17.95 6.14
CA ASN A 256 -17.27 19.29 6.62
C ASN A 256 -16.19 19.79 7.59
N TYR A 257 -14.93 19.62 7.20
CA TYR A 257 -13.80 19.99 8.04
C TYR A 257 -13.85 21.47 8.41
N ARG A 258 -13.59 21.73 9.71
CA ARG A 258 -13.70 23.06 10.35
C ARG A 258 -15.07 23.72 10.18
N ASN A 259 -16.12 22.94 9.90
CA ASN A 259 -17.45 23.45 9.56
C ASN A 259 -17.45 24.41 8.34
N ARG A 260 -16.51 24.20 7.40
CA ARG A 260 -16.35 25.01 6.18
C ARG A 260 -16.67 24.24 4.90
N GLY A 261 -17.21 23.02 5.01
CA GLY A 261 -17.42 22.12 3.86
C GLY A 261 -16.12 21.69 3.18
N GLU A 262 -15.00 21.77 3.88
CA GLU A 262 -13.69 21.36 3.37
C GLU A 262 -13.54 19.83 3.50
N LEU A 263 -12.83 19.21 2.56
CA LEU A 263 -12.60 17.77 2.57
C LEU A 263 -11.31 17.46 3.34
N TYR A 264 -11.41 16.59 4.33
CA TYR A 264 -10.29 16.12 5.15
C TYR A 264 -10.10 14.63 4.99
N LEU A 265 -8.91 14.29 4.50
CA LEU A 265 -8.45 12.93 4.24
C LEU A 265 -7.37 12.58 5.26
N THR A 266 -7.32 11.31 5.65
CA THR A 266 -6.22 10.76 6.45
C THR A 266 -5.51 9.68 5.67
N HIS A 267 -4.18 9.73 5.71
CA HIS A 267 -3.32 8.64 5.28
C HIS A 267 -3.07 7.71 6.47
N GLN A 268 -3.54 6.46 6.36
CA GLN A 268 -3.14 5.40 7.26
C GLN A 268 -1.69 5.01 6.91
N HIS A 269 -0.75 5.69 7.57
CA HIS A 269 0.69 5.52 7.33
C HIS A 269 1.18 4.21 7.96
N GLU A 270 1.60 3.27 7.12
CA GLU A 270 2.11 1.97 7.55
C GLU A 270 3.65 1.88 7.41
N GLY A 271 4.34 3.02 7.54
CA GLY A 271 5.81 3.10 7.43
C GLY A 271 6.33 3.55 6.06
N VAL A 272 5.45 3.84 5.10
CA VAL A 272 5.82 4.34 3.76
C VAL A 272 5.25 5.74 3.56
N ASP A 273 6.14 6.68 3.26
CA ASP A 273 5.76 8.05 2.92
C ASP A 273 5.10 8.10 1.53
N MET A 274 4.15 9.02 1.34
CA MET A 274 3.57 9.26 0.03
C MET A 274 4.56 9.98 -0.89
N ASP A 275 4.47 9.69 -2.19
CA ASP A 275 5.07 10.54 -3.22
C ASP A 275 4.41 11.93 -3.19
N LEU A 276 5.17 12.95 -2.81
CA LEU A 276 4.66 14.31 -2.63
C LEU A 276 4.20 14.95 -3.94
N ASN A 277 4.87 14.66 -5.06
CA ASN A 277 4.48 15.21 -6.35
C ASN A 277 3.15 14.60 -6.79
N TYR A 278 3.01 13.29 -6.63
CA TYR A 278 1.76 12.60 -6.93
C TYR A 278 0.62 13.03 -5.99
N ALA A 279 0.91 13.20 -4.69
CA ALA A 279 -0.06 13.69 -3.71
C ALA A 279 -0.54 15.10 -4.05
N ARG A 280 0.36 16.02 -4.39
CA ARG A 280 0.00 17.39 -4.82
C ARG A 280 -0.90 17.36 -6.05
N ALA A 281 -0.54 16.62 -7.10
CA ALA A 281 -1.37 16.47 -8.29
C ALA A 281 -2.77 15.88 -7.96
N THR A 282 -2.82 14.90 -7.06
CA THR A 282 -4.08 14.28 -6.63
C THR A 282 -4.97 15.27 -5.89
N LEU A 283 -4.42 16.13 -5.02
CA LEU A 283 -5.19 17.17 -4.32
C LEU A 283 -5.80 18.20 -5.29
N ILE A 284 -5.11 18.55 -6.37
CA ILE A 284 -5.67 19.44 -7.41
C ILE A 284 -6.92 18.81 -8.04
N ASN A 285 -6.84 17.52 -8.39
CA ASN A 285 -7.98 16.81 -8.97
C ASN A 285 -9.13 16.68 -7.98
N LEU A 286 -8.83 16.39 -6.70
CA LEU A 286 -9.85 16.31 -5.65
C LEU A 286 -10.55 17.65 -5.43
N TYR A 287 -9.81 18.76 -5.41
CA TYR A 287 -10.41 20.10 -5.31
C TYR A 287 -11.30 20.41 -6.52
N THR A 288 -10.89 20.00 -7.72
CA THR A 288 -11.68 20.21 -8.94
C THR A 288 -13.03 19.49 -8.87
N ILE A 289 -13.08 18.32 -8.24
CA ILE A 289 -14.30 17.52 -8.07
C ILE A 289 -15.12 18.02 -6.88
N TRP A 290 -14.47 18.31 -5.76
CA TRP A 290 -15.12 18.71 -4.50
C TRP A 290 -15.60 20.18 -4.51
N GLY A 291 -14.88 21.06 -5.20
CA GLY A 291 -15.16 22.49 -5.33
C GLY A 291 -14.74 23.36 -4.13
N ARG A 292 -14.16 22.77 -3.09
CA ARG A 292 -13.70 23.45 -1.86
C ARG A 292 -12.30 22.96 -1.46
N PRO A 293 -11.59 23.67 -0.56
CA PRO A 293 -10.28 23.23 -0.09
C PRO A 293 -10.25 21.78 0.38
N VAL A 294 -9.17 21.10 0.04
CA VAL A 294 -8.93 19.68 0.35
C VAL A 294 -7.64 19.54 1.16
N HIS A 295 -7.68 18.65 2.14
CA HIS A 295 -6.60 18.41 3.07
C HIS A 295 -6.32 16.92 3.15
N VAL A 296 -5.05 16.53 3.18
CA VAL A 296 -4.62 15.17 3.53
C VAL A 296 -3.59 15.23 4.64
N GLU A 297 -3.92 14.57 5.74
CA GLU A 297 -3.01 14.32 6.84
C GLU A 297 -2.14 13.10 6.53
N THR A 298 -0.83 13.21 6.73
CA THR A 298 0.13 12.12 6.54
C THR A 298 1.31 12.26 7.48
N VAL A 299 2.15 11.23 7.53
CA VAL A 299 3.51 11.30 8.09
C VAL A 299 4.51 11.41 6.94
N ILE A 300 5.52 12.29 7.10
CA ILE A 300 6.65 12.46 6.19
C ILE A 300 7.92 12.52 7.04
N LYS A 301 8.88 11.62 6.81
CA LYS A 301 10.14 11.53 7.58
C LYS A 301 9.90 11.53 9.11
N GLY A 302 8.87 10.79 9.55
CA GLY A 302 8.49 10.68 10.96
C GLY A 302 7.77 11.91 11.55
N GLN A 303 7.47 12.94 10.75
CA GLN A 303 6.73 14.12 11.20
C GLN A 303 5.31 14.10 10.63
N ARG A 304 4.30 14.34 11.48
CA ARG A 304 2.92 14.55 11.01
C ARG A 304 2.83 15.87 10.24
N MET A 305 2.29 15.79 9.04
CA MET A 305 2.18 16.86 8.07
C MET A 305 0.76 16.90 7.53
N LEU A 306 0.22 18.10 7.37
CA LEU A 306 -1.02 18.38 6.69
C LEU A 306 -0.70 19.02 5.34
N LEU A 307 -1.00 18.30 4.27
CA LEU A 307 -0.91 18.81 2.91
C LEU A 307 -2.28 19.37 2.53
N SER A 308 -2.33 20.61 2.07
CA SER A 308 -3.58 21.31 1.74
C SER A 308 -3.49 21.90 0.35
N TYR A 309 -4.62 21.93 -0.36
CA TYR A 309 -4.77 22.67 -1.60
C TYR A 309 -6.01 23.56 -1.53
N GLU A 310 -5.79 24.86 -1.74
CA GLU A 310 -6.79 25.92 -1.56
C GLU A 310 -7.16 26.58 -2.90
N GLY A 311 -7.08 25.83 -4.01
CA GLY A 311 -7.52 26.25 -5.36
C GLY A 311 -6.42 26.81 -6.27
N ASP A 312 -5.42 27.47 -5.71
CA ASP A 312 -4.24 27.96 -6.44
C ASP A 312 -2.93 27.70 -5.68
N VAL A 313 -2.99 27.59 -4.35
CA VAL A 313 -1.83 27.39 -3.49
C VAL A 313 -1.83 26.00 -2.85
N HIS A 314 -0.69 25.31 -2.95
CA HIS A 314 -0.36 24.18 -2.08
C HIS A 314 0.27 24.69 -0.78
N ARG A 315 -0.27 24.25 0.35
CA ARG A 315 0.29 24.53 1.67
C ARG A 315 0.69 23.22 2.35
N GLU A 316 1.88 23.20 2.91
CA GLU A 316 2.38 22.09 3.71
C GLU A 316 2.66 22.61 5.11
N ARG A 317 2.02 22.02 6.11
CA ARG A 317 2.17 22.43 7.50
C ARG A 317 2.44 21.24 8.37
N ARG A 318 3.34 21.41 9.34
CA ARG A 318 3.54 20.44 10.40
C ARG A 318 2.40 20.57 11.40
N ILE A 319 1.83 19.45 11.82
CA ILE A 319 0.76 19.41 12.83
C ILE A 319 1.25 18.68 14.08
N ARG A 320 0.80 19.10 15.27
CA ARG A 320 1.18 18.50 16.56
C ARG A 320 -0.01 17.69 17.09
N GLY A 321 -0.04 16.39 16.84
CA GLY A 321 -1.08 15.49 17.39
C GLY A 321 -0.49 14.41 18.30
N ARG A 322 -1.14 14.17 19.46
CA ARG A 322 -0.87 13.08 20.41
C ARG A 322 -0.55 11.77 19.66
N THR A 323 0.61 11.20 19.95
CA THR A 323 0.81 9.75 19.84
C THR A 323 -0.20 9.09 20.76
N ASP A 324 -1.10 8.29 20.18
CA ASP A 324 -1.77 7.24 20.93
C ASP A 324 -0.75 6.19 21.40
#